data_AF-A0A9D6WPU5-F1
#
_entry.id   AF-A0A9D6WPU5-F1
#
_cell.length_a   1.000
_cell.length_b   1.000
_cell.length_c   1.000
_cell.angle_alpha   90.00
_cell.angle_beta   90.00
_cell.angle_gamma   90.00
#
_symmetry.space_group_name_H-M   'P 1'
#
loop_
_entity.id
_entity.type
_entity.pdbx_description
1 polymer ?
#
loop_
_entity_poly.entity_id
_entity_poly.type
_entity_poly.pdbx_seq_one_letter_code
_entity_poly.pdbx_strand_id
1 'polypeptide(L)'
;MKPYFGHRSIKLGAIGVLLLGALALFGSVAFAIGATPIQKPDVLADVTFTSTFSNADTRYLQTSLEWLREYLPEWYAYVADAKPFIFARDEELQTRGIISYAKCCYTRDTGAITFGEPLGQWKIDEMPNVPGMQTQQVQFLSVLIHEVTHIRERRKGRIEAANWQTCIAAEKSANVKELEFARALTRVQIAGDATARANYRQVVDRHLEITQENLDGVSWKIACILTYLDSEGP
;
A
#
# COMPACT_ATOMS: atom_id res chain seq x y z
N MET A 1 -8.97 -36.97 12.11
CA MET A 1 -10.02 -36.50 13.04
C MET A 1 -10.44 -35.10 12.61
N LYS A 2 -11.71 -34.93 12.18
CA LYS A 2 -12.31 -33.64 11.79
C LYS A 2 -13.08 -33.07 12.99
N PRO A 3 -12.98 -31.77 13.33
CA PRO A 3 -14.00 -31.14 14.13
C PRO A 3 -15.07 -30.49 13.25
N TYR A 4 -16.30 -30.93 13.53
CA TYR A 4 -17.56 -30.29 13.20
C TYR A 4 -17.62 -28.88 13.80
N PHE A 5 -18.06 -27.89 13.02
CA PHE A 5 -18.66 -26.68 13.58
C PHE A 5 -20.06 -26.49 13.01
N GLY A 6 -21.03 -26.57 13.92
CA GLY A 6 -22.46 -26.52 13.63
C GLY A 6 -22.93 -25.10 13.32
N HIS A 7 -23.79 -25.02 12.32
CA HIS A 7 -24.64 -23.87 12.04
C HIS A 7 -25.57 -23.59 13.23
N ARG A 8 -25.55 -22.35 13.73
CA ARG A 8 -26.66 -21.79 14.50
C ARG A 8 -27.31 -20.67 13.69
N SER A 9 -28.51 -20.98 13.21
CA SER A 9 -29.45 -20.02 12.62
C SER A 9 -30.05 -19.16 13.73
N ILE A 10 -29.91 -17.84 13.64
CA ILE A 10 -30.64 -16.89 14.49
C ILE A 10 -31.85 -16.40 13.69
N LYS A 11 -33.04 -16.64 14.25
CA LYS A 11 -34.33 -16.22 13.70
C LYS A 11 -34.52 -14.72 13.89
N LEU A 12 -35.06 -14.10 12.85
CA LEU A 12 -35.58 -12.74 12.78
C LEU A 12 -36.63 -12.47 13.86
N GLY A 13 -36.43 -11.38 14.61
CA GLY A 13 -37.45 -10.73 15.43
C GLY A 13 -37.90 -9.46 14.73
N ALA A 14 -39.13 -9.46 14.21
CA ALA A 14 -39.79 -8.28 13.67
C ALA A 14 -40.17 -7.34 14.83
N ILE A 15 -39.65 -6.11 14.81
CA ILE A 15 -40.19 -5.01 15.60
C ILE A 15 -40.82 -4.04 14.61
N GLY A 16 -42.14 -4.04 14.58
CA GLY A 16 -42.92 -3.01 13.91
C GLY A 16 -42.87 -1.73 14.74
N VAL A 17 -42.43 -0.65 14.11
CA VAL A 17 -42.64 0.70 14.61
C VAL A 17 -43.47 1.44 13.56
N LEU A 18 -44.73 1.68 13.91
CA LEU A 18 -45.57 2.69 13.30
C LEU A 18 -44.96 4.06 13.62
N LEU A 19 -44.62 4.85 12.60
CA LEU A 19 -44.44 6.29 12.74
C LEU A 19 -45.26 6.99 11.66
N LEU A 20 -46.37 7.56 12.11
CA LEU A 20 -47.20 8.51 11.37
C LEU A 20 -46.47 9.85 11.24
N GLY A 21 -46.43 10.36 10.01
CA GLY A 21 -46.81 11.74 9.68
C GLY A 21 -45.93 12.87 10.19
N ALA A 22 -45.11 13.41 9.28
CA ALA A 22 -44.95 14.86 9.12
C ALA A 22 -44.48 15.15 7.68
N LEU A 23 -45.41 15.55 6.82
CA LEU A 23 -45.11 16.09 5.50
C LEU A 23 -44.59 17.53 5.70
N ALA A 24 -43.27 17.69 5.71
CA ALA A 24 -42.66 19.02 5.66
C ALA A 24 -42.19 19.28 4.22
N LEU A 25 -42.94 20.14 3.52
CA LEU A 25 -42.54 20.75 2.26
C LEU A 25 -41.38 21.72 2.52
N PHE A 26 -40.15 21.20 2.55
CA PHE A 26 -38.95 22.03 2.44
C PHE A 26 -38.59 22.17 0.97
N GLY A 27 -38.69 23.39 0.46
CA GLY A 27 -38.22 23.73 -0.88
C GLY A 27 -36.74 23.41 -1.02
N SER A 28 -36.42 22.53 -1.96
CA SER A 28 -35.05 22.18 -2.32
C SER A 28 -34.37 23.38 -2.95
N VAL A 29 -33.61 24.13 -2.16
CA VAL A 29 -32.59 25.03 -2.70
C VAL A 29 -31.46 24.13 -3.19
N ALA A 30 -31.44 23.86 -4.48
CA ALA A 30 -30.33 23.17 -5.13
C ALA A 30 -29.10 24.10 -5.10
N PHE A 31 -28.31 24.01 -4.02
CA PHE A 31 -26.95 24.52 -4.05
C PHE A 31 -26.15 23.63 -4.99
N ALA A 32 -25.96 24.10 -6.22
CA ALA A 32 -24.90 23.62 -7.07
C ALA A 32 -23.58 24.07 -6.41
N ILE A 33 -23.08 23.26 -5.48
CA ILE A 33 -21.68 23.32 -5.08
C ILE A 33 -20.94 22.89 -6.33
N GLY A 34 -20.50 23.85 -7.14
CA GLY A 34 -19.53 23.60 -8.17
C GLY A 34 -18.32 23.00 -7.47
N ALA A 35 -18.17 21.68 -7.56
CA ALA A 35 -16.95 21.02 -7.14
C ALA A 35 -15.85 21.65 -7.96
N THR A 36 -15.08 22.54 -7.34
CA THR A 36 -13.83 23.03 -7.89
C THR A 36 -13.08 21.78 -8.35
N PRO A 37 -12.61 21.71 -9.61
CA PRO A 37 -11.84 20.56 -10.05
C PRO A 37 -10.69 20.44 -9.05
N ILE A 38 -10.70 19.38 -8.23
CA ILE A 38 -9.60 19.12 -7.30
C ILE A 38 -8.41 18.91 -8.23
N GLN A 39 -7.53 19.91 -8.27
CA GLN A 39 -6.30 19.84 -9.03
C GLN A 39 -5.52 18.65 -8.46
N LYS A 40 -5.52 17.54 -9.20
CA LYS A 40 -4.94 16.29 -8.71
C LYS A 40 -3.46 16.56 -8.44
N PRO A 41 -2.98 16.38 -7.20
CA PRO A 41 -1.60 16.73 -6.84
C PRO A 41 -0.64 15.89 -7.66
N ASP A 42 0.24 16.52 -8.43
CA ASP A 42 1.29 15.80 -9.14
C ASP A 42 2.29 15.25 -8.12
N VAL A 43 2.29 13.93 -7.93
CA VAL A 43 3.22 13.23 -7.04
C VAL A 43 4.68 13.46 -7.46
N LEU A 44 4.94 13.63 -8.77
CA LEU A 44 6.29 13.85 -9.28
C LEU A 44 6.71 15.32 -9.19
N ALA A 45 5.76 16.25 -9.04
CA ALA A 45 6.09 17.61 -8.64
C ALA A 45 6.70 17.58 -7.24
N ASP A 46 7.89 18.16 -7.11
CA ASP A 46 8.69 18.25 -5.86
C ASP A 46 9.38 16.94 -5.43
N VAL A 47 9.59 16.01 -6.36
CA VAL A 47 10.44 14.82 -6.14
C VAL A 47 11.90 15.15 -6.45
N THR A 48 12.78 14.82 -5.51
CA THR A 48 14.23 14.82 -5.77
C THR A 48 14.68 13.43 -6.18
N PHE A 49 15.22 13.29 -7.38
CA PHE A 49 15.90 12.08 -7.82
C PHE A 49 17.41 12.21 -7.57
N THR A 50 18.03 11.23 -6.93
CA THR A 50 19.49 11.19 -6.83
C THR A 50 20.10 10.89 -8.21
N SER A 51 21.39 11.19 -8.39
CA SER A 51 22.12 10.92 -9.63
C SER A 51 22.18 9.44 -10.03
N THR A 52 21.80 8.54 -9.12
CA THR A 52 21.74 7.10 -9.34
C THR A 52 20.43 6.64 -10.00
N PHE A 53 19.44 7.51 -10.18
CA PHE A 53 18.18 7.20 -10.86
C PHE A 53 18.29 7.41 -12.37
N SER A 54 18.02 6.36 -13.17
CA SER A 54 18.08 6.45 -14.62
C SER A 54 16.79 7.02 -15.23
N ASN A 55 16.84 7.48 -16.49
CA ASN A 55 15.65 7.88 -17.24
C ASN A 55 14.61 6.76 -17.35
N ALA A 56 15.05 5.49 -17.38
CA ALA A 56 14.17 4.34 -17.41
C ALA A 56 13.44 4.16 -16.07
N ASP A 57 14.12 4.37 -14.95
CA ASP A 57 13.53 4.30 -13.61
C ASP A 57 12.50 5.42 -13.42
N THR A 58 12.83 6.65 -13.82
CA THR A 58 11.91 7.79 -13.77
C THR A 58 10.66 7.52 -14.60
N ARG A 59 10.81 6.98 -15.81
CA ARG A 59 9.66 6.63 -16.66
C ARG A 59 8.81 5.53 -16.04
N TYR A 60 9.43 4.50 -15.48
CA TYR A 60 8.72 3.41 -14.83
C TYR A 60 7.91 3.88 -13.62
N LEU A 61 8.52 4.72 -12.76
CA LEU A 61 7.83 5.38 -11.65
C LEU A 61 6.65 6.22 -12.15
N GLN A 62 6.87 7.04 -13.20
CA GLN A 62 5.83 7.88 -13.77
C GLN A 62 4.64 7.06 -14.28
N THR A 63 4.89 6.06 -15.14
CA THR A 63 3.83 5.19 -15.67
C THR A 63 3.08 4.46 -14.55
N SER A 64 3.78 4.04 -13.50
CA SER A 64 3.17 3.39 -12.33
C SER A 64 2.28 4.33 -11.52
N LEU A 65 2.73 5.56 -11.29
CA LEU A 65 1.93 6.59 -10.62
C LEU A 65 0.75 7.06 -11.46
N GLU A 66 0.89 7.13 -12.79
CA GLU A 66 -0.21 7.42 -13.71
C GLU A 66 -1.27 6.33 -13.67
N TRP A 67 -0.86 5.05 -13.68
CA TRP A 67 -1.77 3.92 -13.51
C TRP A 67 -2.49 3.99 -12.16
N LEU A 68 -1.76 4.24 -11.07
CA LEU A 68 -2.35 4.39 -9.74
C LEU A 68 -3.38 5.52 -9.70
N ARG A 69 -3.07 6.66 -10.33
CA ARG A 69 -3.98 7.81 -10.44
C ARG A 69 -5.26 7.50 -11.22
N GLU A 70 -5.16 6.65 -12.24
CA GLU A 70 -6.29 6.24 -13.08
C GLU A 70 -7.21 5.26 -12.36
N TYR A 71 -6.65 4.19 -11.79
CA TYR A 71 -7.42 3.05 -11.29
C TYR A 71 -7.72 3.11 -9.79
N LEU A 72 -6.88 3.81 -9.00
CA LEU A 72 -6.97 3.89 -7.54
C LEU A 72 -6.62 5.31 -7.04
N PRO A 73 -7.41 6.33 -7.42
CA PRO A 73 -7.08 7.74 -7.15
C PRO A 73 -6.94 8.07 -5.65
N GLU A 74 -7.62 7.35 -4.76
CA GLU A 74 -7.48 7.50 -3.31
C GLU A 74 -6.09 7.08 -2.81
N TRP A 75 -5.49 6.07 -3.44
CA TRP A 75 -4.14 5.61 -3.14
C TRP A 75 -3.08 6.51 -3.76
N TYR A 76 -3.36 7.08 -4.93
CA TYR A 76 -2.52 8.13 -5.50
C TYR A 76 -2.45 9.35 -4.57
N ALA A 77 -3.59 9.78 -4.01
CA ALA A 77 -3.63 10.85 -3.00
C ALA A 77 -2.86 10.45 -1.72
N TYR A 78 -3.00 9.22 -1.26
CA TYR A 78 -2.24 8.70 -0.11
C TYR A 78 -0.72 8.82 -0.30
N VAL A 79 -0.23 8.53 -1.50
CA VAL A 79 1.18 8.75 -1.88
C VAL A 79 1.50 10.24 -1.93
N ALA A 80 0.71 11.05 -2.64
CA ALA A 80 0.96 12.48 -2.81
C ALA A 80 1.06 13.24 -1.48
N ASP A 81 0.24 12.88 -0.50
CA ASP A 81 0.21 13.49 0.83
C ASP A 81 1.48 13.21 1.66
N ALA A 82 2.32 12.27 1.22
CA ALA A 82 3.60 11.97 1.85
C ALA A 82 4.79 12.70 1.19
N LYS A 83 4.54 13.68 0.32
CA LYS A 83 5.59 14.59 -0.18
C LYS A 83 6.16 15.49 0.92
N PRO A 84 7.44 15.91 0.83
CA PRO A 84 8.36 15.69 -0.29
C PRO A 84 8.98 14.29 -0.30
N PHE A 85 9.41 13.83 -1.48
CA PHE A 85 10.12 12.56 -1.64
C PHE A 85 11.54 12.77 -2.14
N ILE A 86 12.44 11.90 -1.69
CA ILE A 86 13.76 11.70 -2.27
C ILE A 86 13.82 10.25 -2.74
N PHE A 87 13.87 10.02 -4.05
CA PHE A 87 14.08 8.69 -4.60
C PHE A 87 15.55 8.47 -4.90
N ALA A 88 16.08 7.37 -4.38
CA ALA A 88 17.45 6.96 -4.60
C ALA A 88 17.54 5.52 -5.07
N ARG A 89 18.66 5.20 -5.73
CA ARG A 89 19.08 3.82 -6.02
C ARG A 89 20.37 3.51 -5.29
N ASP A 90 20.46 2.32 -4.72
CA ASP A 90 21.64 1.81 -4.01
C ASP A 90 21.88 0.34 -4.36
N GLU A 91 22.85 0.09 -5.24
CA GLU A 91 23.18 -1.25 -5.73
C GLU A 91 23.67 -2.18 -4.61
N GLU A 92 24.17 -1.64 -3.49
CA GLU A 92 24.57 -2.46 -2.35
C GLU A 92 23.35 -3.16 -1.73
N LEU A 93 22.18 -2.51 -1.73
CA LEU A 93 20.94 -3.13 -1.25
C LEU A 93 20.54 -4.34 -2.11
N GLN A 94 20.71 -4.27 -3.44
CA GLN A 94 20.47 -5.42 -4.31
C GLN A 94 21.36 -6.61 -3.96
N THR A 95 22.65 -6.38 -3.72
CA THR A 95 23.57 -7.48 -3.34
C THR A 95 23.20 -8.14 -2.01
N ARG A 96 22.44 -7.44 -1.16
CA ARG A 96 21.91 -7.93 0.11
C ARG A 96 20.49 -8.53 -0.01
N GLY A 97 19.92 -8.58 -1.21
CA GLY A 97 18.56 -9.04 -1.45
C GLY A 97 17.47 -8.10 -0.94
N ILE A 98 17.78 -6.81 -0.77
CA ILE A 98 16.84 -5.78 -0.30
C ILE A 98 16.30 -5.03 -1.52
N ILE A 99 15.00 -5.18 -1.78
CA ILE A 99 14.31 -4.57 -2.93
C ILE A 99 14.16 -3.06 -2.74
N SER A 100 13.77 -2.63 -1.55
CA SER A 100 13.65 -1.23 -1.17
C SER A 100 13.82 -1.05 0.34
N TYR A 101 14.06 0.20 0.74
CA TYR A 101 14.00 0.60 2.13
C TYR A 101 13.77 2.11 2.26
N ALA A 102 12.82 2.52 3.10
CA ALA A 102 12.69 3.89 3.58
C ALA A 102 13.57 4.10 4.82
N LYS A 103 14.45 5.11 4.79
CA LYS A 103 15.45 5.37 5.86
C LYS A 103 14.90 5.77 7.24
N CYS A 104 13.61 5.58 7.49
CA CYS A 104 12.89 6.06 8.68
C CYS A 104 13.33 5.41 10.02
N CYS A 105 13.78 4.15 10.01
CA CYS A 105 14.09 3.40 11.23
C CYS A 105 15.51 3.70 11.77
N TYR A 106 16.46 3.98 10.87
CA TYR A 106 17.88 4.11 11.21
C TYR A 106 18.40 5.54 11.15
N THR A 107 17.75 6.45 10.41
CA THR A 107 18.22 7.82 10.28
C THR A 107 17.12 8.83 10.61
N ARG A 108 17.52 10.09 10.83
CA ARG A 108 16.58 11.19 11.03
C ARG A 108 15.95 11.67 9.71
N ASP A 109 16.31 11.07 8.59
CA ASP A 109 15.86 11.51 7.27
C ASP A 109 14.39 11.15 7.05
N THR A 110 13.58 12.08 6.53
CA THR A 110 12.11 12.02 6.63
C THR A 110 11.38 11.82 5.32
N GLY A 111 12.08 11.56 4.21
CA GLY A 111 11.45 11.44 2.90
C GLY A 111 12.19 10.57 1.88
N ALA A 112 13.27 9.90 2.28
CA ALA A 112 14.07 9.10 1.36
C ALA A 112 13.55 7.67 1.21
N ILE A 113 13.25 7.27 -0.03
CA ILE A 113 12.97 5.90 -0.44
C ILE A 113 14.13 5.45 -1.32
N THR A 114 14.83 4.39 -0.92
CA THR A 114 15.94 3.83 -1.69
C THR A 114 15.55 2.47 -2.26
N PHE A 115 15.70 2.29 -3.57
CA PHE A 115 15.51 1.01 -4.25
C PHE A 115 16.85 0.34 -4.48
N GLY A 116 16.93 -0.97 -4.22
CA GLY A 116 18.15 -1.74 -4.46
C GLY A 116 18.39 -2.01 -5.94
N GLU A 117 17.30 -2.24 -6.66
CA GLU A 117 17.34 -2.67 -8.06
C GLU A 117 16.94 -1.54 -9.03
N PRO A 118 17.46 -1.55 -10.27
CA PRO A 118 16.99 -0.66 -11.33
C PRO A 118 15.52 -0.97 -11.69
N LEU A 119 14.61 -0.05 -11.33
CA LEU A 119 13.17 -0.17 -11.60
C LEU A 119 12.86 -0.39 -13.08
N GLY A 120 13.59 0.30 -13.97
CA GLY A 120 13.45 0.15 -15.42
C GLY A 120 13.89 -1.22 -15.96
N GLN A 121 14.50 -2.07 -15.12
CA GLN A 121 14.94 -3.42 -15.45
C GLN A 121 14.33 -4.49 -14.54
N TRP A 122 13.37 -4.14 -13.66
CA TRP A 122 12.70 -5.13 -12.83
C TRP A 122 12.12 -6.24 -13.70
N LYS A 123 12.80 -7.39 -13.65
CA LYS A 123 12.45 -8.65 -14.28
C LYS A 123 12.60 -9.68 -13.17
N ILE A 124 11.51 -10.03 -12.49
CA ILE A 124 11.58 -11.03 -11.42
C ILE A 124 10.72 -12.21 -11.82
N ASP A 125 11.35 -13.38 -11.68
CA ASP A 125 10.85 -14.75 -11.79
C ASP A 125 9.42 -14.83 -12.29
N GLU A 126 9.34 -15.04 -13.60
CA GLU A 126 8.12 -15.33 -14.34
C GLU A 126 7.27 -16.28 -13.50
N MET A 127 6.12 -15.80 -13.01
CA MET A 127 4.98 -16.70 -12.97
C MET A 127 4.85 -17.20 -14.41
N PRO A 128 5.13 -18.49 -14.71
CA PRO A 128 5.36 -18.92 -16.09
C PRO A 128 4.14 -18.70 -17.02
N ASN A 129 3.00 -18.33 -16.43
CA ASN A 129 1.71 -18.17 -17.08
C ASN A 129 1.12 -16.75 -16.95
N VAL A 130 1.83 -15.76 -16.44
CA VAL A 130 1.31 -14.39 -16.26
C VAL A 130 2.20 -13.35 -16.97
N PRO A 131 1.67 -12.56 -17.92
CA PRO A 131 2.39 -11.46 -18.56
C PRO A 131 3.01 -10.47 -17.56
N GLY A 132 4.28 -10.13 -17.78
CA GLY A 132 5.15 -9.54 -16.75
C GLY A 132 4.92 -8.08 -16.36
N MET A 133 4.31 -7.23 -17.20
CA MET A 133 4.23 -5.79 -16.91
C MET A 133 3.24 -5.47 -15.77
N GLN A 134 2.09 -6.15 -15.71
CA GLN A 134 1.12 -5.93 -14.63
C GLN A 134 1.63 -6.45 -13.27
N THR A 135 2.34 -7.58 -13.27
CA THR A 135 2.95 -8.14 -12.05
C THR A 135 3.96 -7.19 -11.43
N GLN A 136 4.88 -6.68 -12.26
CA GLN A 136 5.92 -5.74 -11.82
C GLN A 136 5.32 -4.46 -11.27
N GLN A 137 4.31 -3.92 -11.95
CA GLN A 137 3.67 -2.68 -11.54
C GLN A 137 2.92 -2.84 -10.21
N VAL A 138 2.21 -3.96 -10.00
CA VAL A 138 1.55 -4.26 -8.72
C VAL A 138 2.56 -4.38 -7.59
N GLN A 139 3.63 -5.15 -7.77
CA GLN A 139 4.68 -5.30 -6.75
C GLN A 139 5.35 -3.97 -6.42
N PHE A 140 5.71 -3.20 -7.45
CA PHE A 140 6.28 -1.87 -7.29
C PHE A 140 5.38 -0.93 -6.50
N LEU A 141 4.10 -0.84 -6.87
CA LEU A 141 3.15 0.02 -6.18
C LEU A 141 2.94 -0.44 -4.74
N SER A 142 2.93 -1.75 -4.48
CA SER A 142 2.83 -2.30 -3.13
C SER A 142 4.01 -1.85 -2.26
N VAL A 143 5.23 -2.05 -2.77
CA VAL A 143 6.46 -1.61 -2.13
C VAL A 143 6.44 -0.09 -1.91
N LEU A 144 6.03 0.70 -2.91
CA LEU A 144 5.94 2.14 -2.77
C LEU A 144 4.95 2.53 -1.65
N ILE A 145 3.78 1.89 -1.56
CA ILE A 145 2.81 2.13 -0.48
C ILE A 145 3.40 1.78 0.89
N HIS A 146 4.16 0.68 0.97
CA HIS A 146 4.86 0.29 2.18
C HIS A 146 5.83 1.40 2.64
N GLU A 147 6.73 1.82 1.76
CA GLU A 147 7.76 2.84 2.08
C GLU A 147 7.18 4.24 2.33
N VAL A 148 6.11 4.59 1.61
CA VAL A 148 5.35 5.82 1.86
C VAL A 148 4.73 5.78 3.25
N THR A 149 4.25 4.63 3.71
CA THR A 149 3.64 4.51 5.04
C THR A 149 4.66 4.77 6.14
N HIS A 150 5.88 4.24 6.00
CA HIS A 150 7.01 4.55 6.87
C HIS A 150 7.27 6.06 6.98
N ILE A 151 7.33 6.76 5.83
CA ILE A 151 7.49 8.22 5.79
C ILE A 151 6.35 8.95 6.52
N ARG A 152 5.10 8.52 6.29
CA ARG A 152 3.93 9.13 6.93
C ARG A 152 3.94 8.95 8.44
N GLU A 153 4.22 7.74 8.92
CA GLU A 153 4.28 7.45 10.36
C GLU A 153 5.42 8.22 11.04
N ARG A 154 6.58 8.35 10.37
CA ARG A 154 7.69 9.18 10.85
C ARG A 154 7.29 10.63 11.03
N ARG A 155 6.62 11.23 10.04
CA ARG A 155 6.21 12.64 10.07
C ARG A 155 5.11 12.94 11.08
N LYS A 156 4.33 11.94 11.46
CA LYS A 156 3.38 12.03 12.58
C LYS A 156 4.08 11.93 13.94
N GLY A 157 5.40 11.78 13.99
CA GLY A 157 6.16 11.58 15.22
C GLY A 157 5.95 10.21 15.87
N ARG A 158 5.48 9.21 15.12
CA ARG A 158 5.20 7.85 15.63
C ARG A 158 6.38 6.89 15.50
N ILE A 159 7.40 7.29 14.72
CA ILE A 159 8.67 6.58 14.59
C ILE A 159 9.74 7.45 15.23
N GLU A 160 10.47 6.93 16.19
CA GLU A 160 11.66 7.54 16.77
C GLU A 160 12.90 6.82 16.24
N ALA A 161 13.94 7.57 15.88
CA ALA A 161 15.12 6.96 15.24
C ALA A 161 15.89 6.15 16.28
N ALA A 162 16.39 4.97 15.90
CA ALA A 162 17.07 4.03 16.78
C ALA A 162 16.21 3.51 17.96
N ASN A 163 14.89 3.71 17.91
CA ASN A 163 13.94 3.10 18.84
C ASN A 163 13.25 1.92 18.15
N TRP A 164 13.73 0.71 18.43
CA TRP A 164 13.31 -0.51 17.75
C TRP A 164 11.82 -0.82 17.94
N GLN A 165 11.20 -0.45 19.07
CA GLN A 165 9.76 -0.63 19.30
C GLN A 165 8.95 0.20 18.30
N THR A 166 9.33 1.45 18.10
CA THR A 166 8.62 2.33 17.15
C THR A 166 8.86 1.90 15.70
N CYS A 167 10.05 1.35 15.37
CA CYS A 167 10.32 0.75 14.07
C CYS A 167 9.42 -0.47 13.82
N ILE A 168 9.28 -1.36 14.81
CA ILE A 168 8.38 -2.51 14.74
C ILE A 168 6.92 -2.07 14.52
N ALA A 169 6.47 -1.03 15.23
CA ALA A 169 5.14 -0.49 15.06
C ALA A 169 4.93 0.10 13.65
N ALA A 170 5.96 0.76 13.11
CA ALA A 170 5.96 1.28 11.75
C ALA A 170 5.87 0.17 10.70
N GLU A 171 6.68 -0.88 10.82
CA GLU A 171 6.65 -2.06 9.94
C GLU A 171 5.28 -2.72 9.95
N LYS A 172 4.68 -2.88 11.13
CA LYS A 172 3.32 -3.40 11.23
C LYS A 172 2.31 -2.48 10.54
N SER A 173 2.43 -1.16 10.72
CA SER A 173 1.57 -0.18 10.06
C SER A 173 1.72 -0.22 8.53
N ALA A 174 2.95 -0.35 8.03
CA ALA A 174 3.25 -0.46 6.60
C ALA A 174 2.65 -1.73 6.00
N ASN A 175 2.85 -2.90 6.63
CA ASN A 175 2.25 -4.16 6.18
C ASN A 175 0.71 -4.14 6.21
N VAL A 176 0.10 -3.50 7.22
CA VAL A 176 -1.38 -3.32 7.24
C VAL A 176 -1.84 -2.47 6.06
N LYS A 177 -1.13 -1.39 5.75
CA LYS A 177 -1.48 -0.53 4.60
C LYS A 177 -1.23 -1.22 3.26
N GLU A 178 -0.19 -2.02 3.18
CA GLU A 178 0.08 -2.87 2.02
C GLU A 178 -1.07 -3.86 1.78
N LEU A 179 -1.58 -4.51 2.84
CA LEU A 179 -2.74 -5.40 2.74
C LEU A 179 -4.03 -4.67 2.33
N GLU A 180 -4.26 -3.47 2.85
CA GLU A 180 -5.38 -2.63 2.42
C GLU A 180 -5.27 -2.26 0.93
N PHE A 181 -4.05 -1.97 0.45
CA PHE A 181 -3.78 -1.69 -0.95
C PHE A 181 -4.00 -2.92 -1.83
N ALA A 182 -3.49 -4.09 -1.44
CA ALA A 182 -3.72 -5.35 -2.13
C ALA A 182 -5.23 -5.66 -2.26
N ARG A 183 -6.01 -5.41 -1.20
CA ARG A 183 -7.48 -5.51 -1.26
C ARG A 183 -8.10 -4.49 -2.21
N ALA A 184 -7.54 -3.28 -2.32
CA ALA A 184 -8.02 -2.29 -3.28
C ALA A 184 -7.77 -2.70 -4.73
N LEU A 185 -6.61 -3.30 -5.02
CA LEU A 185 -6.30 -3.86 -6.34
C LEU A 185 -7.33 -4.91 -6.78
N THR A 186 -7.92 -5.69 -5.86
CA THR A 186 -8.97 -6.67 -6.21
C THR A 186 -10.24 -6.05 -6.81
N ARG A 187 -10.43 -4.73 -6.65
CA ARG A 187 -11.60 -4.01 -7.19
C ARG A 187 -11.34 -3.35 -8.53
N VAL A 188 -10.07 -3.29 -8.96
CA VAL A 188 -9.68 -2.66 -10.21
C VAL A 188 -10.14 -3.50 -11.40
N GLN A 189 -10.73 -2.84 -12.37
CA GLN A 189 -11.09 -3.43 -13.66
C GLN A 189 -10.20 -2.82 -14.73
N ILE A 190 -9.22 -3.58 -15.21
CA ILE A 190 -8.35 -3.12 -16.29
C ILE A 190 -9.02 -3.26 -17.67
N ALA A 191 -8.71 -2.33 -18.57
CA ALA A 191 -9.01 -2.49 -19.99
C ALA A 191 -8.21 -3.67 -20.58
N GLY A 192 -8.77 -4.38 -21.55
CA GLY A 192 -8.10 -5.51 -22.22
C GLY A 192 -9.07 -6.59 -22.69
N ASP A 193 -8.54 -7.68 -23.24
CA ASP A 193 -9.30 -8.88 -23.52
C ASP A 193 -9.55 -9.73 -22.26
N ALA A 194 -10.26 -10.85 -22.39
CA ALA A 194 -10.55 -11.73 -21.26
C ALA A 194 -9.28 -12.32 -20.63
N THR A 195 -8.26 -12.60 -21.45
CA THR A 195 -6.99 -13.17 -21.01
C THR A 195 -6.21 -12.17 -20.16
N ALA A 196 -6.08 -10.92 -20.61
CA ALA A 196 -5.42 -9.85 -19.85
C ALA A 196 -6.09 -9.63 -18.49
N ARG A 197 -7.42 -9.61 -18.43
CA ARG A 197 -8.17 -9.48 -17.17
C ARG A 197 -7.95 -10.69 -16.23
N ALA A 198 -7.95 -11.90 -16.77
CA ALA A 198 -7.70 -13.11 -15.98
C ALA A 198 -6.29 -13.11 -15.39
N ASN A 199 -5.29 -12.70 -16.19
CA ASN A 199 -3.91 -12.60 -15.75
C ASN A 199 -3.74 -11.54 -14.65
N TYR A 200 -4.31 -10.36 -14.82
CA TYR A 200 -4.33 -9.33 -13.77
C TYR A 200 -4.94 -9.85 -12.47
N ARG A 201 -6.05 -10.58 -12.56
CA ARG A 201 -6.69 -11.17 -11.39
C ARG A 201 -5.77 -12.15 -10.67
N GLN A 202 -5.11 -13.04 -11.42
CA GLN A 202 -4.15 -14.00 -10.86
C GLN A 202 -3.00 -13.30 -10.12
N VAL A 203 -2.44 -12.22 -10.69
CA VAL A 203 -1.40 -11.41 -10.03
C VAL A 203 -1.88 -10.86 -8.71
N VAL A 204 -3.04 -10.20 -8.73
CA VAL A 204 -3.58 -9.52 -7.56
C VAL A 204 -3.95 -10.52 -6.46
N ASP A 205 -4.53 -11.66 -6.83
CA ASP A 205 -4.88 -12.71 -5.86
C ASP A 205 -3.64 -13.30 -5.21
N ARG A 206 -2.60 -13.61 -5.99
CA ARG A 206 -1.33 -14.09 -5.41
C ARG A 206 -0.68 -13.02 -4.54
N HIS A 207 -0.67 -11.78 -5.00
CA HIS A 207 -0.08 -10.69 -4.24
C HIS A 207 -0.80 -10.49 -2.90
N LEU A 208 -2.14 -10.52 -2.90
CA LEU A 208 -2.95 -10.47 -1.69
C LEU A 208 -2.63 -11.61 -0.71
N GLU A 209 -2.46 -12.83 -1.21
CA GLU A 209 -2.05 -13.99 -0.42
C GLU A 209 -0.67 -13.77 0.23
N ILE A 210 0.34 -13.40 -0.56
CA ILE A 210 1.70 -13.13 -0.07
C ILE A 210 1.71 -12.00 0.97
N THR A 211 1.00 -10.90 0.73
CA THR A 211 0.95 -9.78 1.68
C THR A 211 0.25 -10.17 2.98
N GLN A 212 -0.78 -11.02 2.92
CA GLN A 212 -1.41 -11.57 4.12
C GLN A 212 -0.45 -12.48 4.90
N GLU A 213 0.25 -13.41 4.22
CA GLU A 213 1.27 -14.26 4.82
C GLU A 213 2.40 -13.44 5.47
N ASN A 214 2.86 -12.38 4.80
CA ASN A 214 3.87 -11.48 5.32
C ASN A 214 3.41 -10.76 6.59
N LEU A 215 2.17 -10.24 6.61
CA LEU A 215 1.62 -9.58 7.79
C LEU A 215 1.51 -10.54 8.98
N ASP A 216 1.08 -11.78 8.73
CA ASP A 216 0.98 -12.82 9.76
C ASP A 216 2.37 -13.21 10.28
N GLY A 217 3.35 -13.35 9.37
CA GLY A 217 4.74 -13.65 9.69
C GLY A 217 5.45 -12.52 10.46
N VAL A 218 5.23 -11.26 10.09
CA VAL A 218 5.75 -10.08 10.80
C VAL A 218 5.13 -10.00 12.19
N SER A 219 3.82 -10.22 12.31
CA SER A 219 3.14 -10.26 13.60
C SER A 219 3.72 -11.34 14.53
N TRP A 220 4.04 -12.51 13.99
CA TRP A 220 4.71 -13.57 14.73
C TRP A 220 6.16 -13.22 15.13
N LYS A 221 6.97 -12.70 14.20
CA LYS A 221 8.36 -12.29 14.49
C LYS A 221 8.43 -11.21 15.56
N ILE A 222 7.54 -10.22 15.49
CA ILE A 222 7.41 -9.16 16.49
C ILE A 222 7.05 -9.76 17.85
N ALA A 223 6.06 -10.65 17.91
CA ALA A 223 5.67 -11.30 19.17
C ALA A 223 6.83 -12.08 19.82
N CYS A 224 7.64 -12.79 19.02
CA CYS A 224 8.83 -13.48 19.52
C CYS A 224 9.89 -12.51 20.04
N ILE A 225 10.19 -11.42 19.32
CA ILE A 225 11.17 -10.40 19.75
C ILE A 225 10.71 -9.72 21.04
N LEU A 226 9.43 -9.34 21.13
CA LEU A 226 8.87 -8.72 22.33
C LEU A 226 8.93 -9.69 23.53
N THR A 227 8.57 -10.96 23.33
CA THR A 227 8.64 -11.99 24.39
C THR A 227 10.09 -12.23 24.84
N TYR A 228 11.05 -12.25 23.91
CA TYR A 228 12.47 -12.40 24.22
C TYR A 228 12.98 -11.21 25.05
N LEU A 229 12.67 -9.98 24.64
CA LEU A 229 13.14 -8.77 25.32
C LEU A 229 12.48 -8.56 26.69
N ASP A 230 11.22 -8.97 26.86
CA ASP A 230 10.56 -9.02 28.18
C ASP A 230 11.18 -10.09 29.10
N SER A 231 11.76 -11.15 28.54
CA SER A 231 12.38 -12.23 29.30
C SER A 231 13.82 -11.96 29.74
N GLU A 232 14.54 -11.04 29.09
CA GLU A 232 15.93 -10.73 29.42
C GLU A 232 16.09 -9.64 30.48
N GLY A 233 15.03 -8.90 30.81
CA GLY A 233 15.08 -7.79 31.78
C GLY A 233 15.99 -6.62 31.33
N PRO A 234 15.84 -5.42 31.93
CA PRO A 234 16.71 -4.28 31.62
C PRO A 234 18.18 -4.51 32.04
#